data_AF-A0A9Q8SBA8-F1
#
_entry.id   AF-A0A9Q8SBA8-F1
#
_cell.length_a   1.000
_cell.length_b   1.000
_cell.length_c   1.000
_cell.angle_alpha   90.00
_cell.angle_beta   90.00
_cell.angle_gamma   90.00
#
_symmetry.space_group_name_H-M   'P 1'
#
loop_
_entity.id
_entity.type
_entity.pdbx_description
1 polymer ?
#
loop_
_entity_poly.entity_id
_entity_poly.type
_entity_poly.pdbx_seq_one_letter_code
_entity_poly.pdbx_strand_id
1 'polypeptide(L)'
;MLVTTGLNQLICADPTMAHAILNGRREFVQPDIVCKVMGFLGSNILTSNGESWSRQRRVVAPVLNERISPEVYKATAKQAESFVNNILSSPSTSTPSMTTATATTSTTIQGLRTIAINVLTKIAYGDNKPFAITPLPGDPSAPMSYVDAISLCTELLDLAAFIPIRILRLPFMSNVVQTLGAALHRLPGLTVDMLDRERRRLAEVSSLNSPSDELLTTATVGKTDTIMSMLVRLSDQEKSRAVPAEKSATATAGNSNPKSYLTEEEIAGNLFIFTAAGFDTTANTLAYAVTLLAAYPEWQAWIQAELDVVLGPPTPSTSSSPEQEGRELPDYSVVFPKLTRCLAVMNPKFETLRLFPPLTHLMRSNITTQTLPSQIPTSTTLQSSSTSTSTLPSSTTTSSYTFPPCTVYINTVALHTSPKTWGPDALSFTPTRWLTSPQPSPSSSSPQPPHIQPPRGTFLPWSSGPRTCPGQKMAQVEFVTVLATLFHKCTVEPVPEVDESGNTQAKTTPEVAAAQARQRLLDLTQDSQPRLTLQMNRPKDVRLRWTRR
;
A
#
# COMPACT_ATOMS: atom_id res chain seq x y z
N MET A 1 34.23 0.99 -6.13
CA MET A 1 33.99 1.19 -4.69
C MET A 1 34.03 2.70 -4.45
N LEU A 2 32.88 3.34 -4.26
CA LEU A 2 32.81 4.76 -3.91
C LEU A 2 32.97 4.85 -2.39
N VAL A 3 34.12 5.35 -1.93
CA VAL A 3 34.38 5.57 -0.50
C VAL A 3 33.97 7.01 -0.20
N THR A 4 32.90 7.19 0.57
CA THR A 4 32.49 8.48 1.12
C THR A 4 32.95 8.55 2.57
N THR A 5 33.14 9.75 3.12
CA THR A 5 33.52 9.98 4.52
C THR A 5 32.38 9.70 5.53
N GLY A 6 31.37 8.94 5.12
CA GLY A 6 30.14 8.67 5.89
C GLY A 6 30.13 7.31 6.58
N LEU A 7 28.97 6.98 7.16
CA LEU A 7 28.70 5.64 7.72
C LEU A 7 28.83 4.57 6.62
N ASN A 8 29.33 3.38 6.98
CA ASN A 8 29.34 2.24 6.07
C ASN A 8 27.92 1.91 5.60
N GLN A 9 27.73 1.75 4.29
CA GLN A 9 26.44 1.39 3.69
C GLN A 9 26.60 0.14 2.81
N LEU A 10 25.67 -0.81 2.97
CA LEU A 10 25.59 -2.02 2.15
C LEU A 10 24.31 -1.99 1.31
N ILE A 11 24.45 -1.92 -0.02
CA ILE A 11 23.31 -2.06 -0.92
C ILE A 11 23.20 -3.53 -1.35
N CYS A 12 22.13 -4.20 -0.92
CA CYS A 12 21.89 -5.61 -1.16
C CYS A 12 20.83 -5.81 -2.26
N ALA A 13 21.22 -6.53 -3.32
CA ALA A 13 20.33 -6.99 -4.40
C ALA A 13 20.48 -8.51 -4.64
N ASP A 14 20.99 -9.25 -3.65
CA ASP A 14 21.08 -10.71 -3.66
C ASP A 14 19.87 -11.31 -2.92
N PRO A 15 19.05 -12.16 -3.56
CA PRO A 15 17.86 -12.74 -2.93
C PRO A 15 18.14 -13.53 -1.64
N THR A 16 19.25 -14.28 -1.59
CA THR A 16 19.59 -15.11 -0.45
C THR A 16 20.02 -14.25 0.73
N MET A 17 20.85 -13.24 0.46
CA MET A 17 21.28 -12.28 1.47
C MET A 17 20.09 -11.44 1.97
N ALA A 18 19.24 -10.93 1.08
CA ALA A 18 18.03 -10.18 1.44
C ALA A 18 17.10 -11.02 2.34
N HIS A 19 16.90 -12.30 2.01
CA HIS A 19 16.10 -13.21 2.84
C HIS A 19 16.71 -13.42 4.23
N ALA A 20 18.03 -13.62 4.31
CA ALA A 20 18.73 -13.77 5.59
C ALA A 20 18.60 -12.50 6.47
N ILE A 21 18.81 -11.32 5.89
CA ILE A 21 18.71 -10.02 6.59
C ILE A 21 17.31 -9.78 7.13
N LEU A 22 16.27 -10.04 6.32
CA LEU A 22 14.89 -9.79 6.73
C LEU A 22 14.39 -10.77 7.80
N ASN A 23 14.96 -11.98 7.87
CA ASN A 23 14.64 -12.95 8.92
C ASN A 23 15.42 -12.71 10.22
N GLY A 24 16.63 -12.15 10.15
CA GLY A 24 17.52 -11.87 11.29
C GLY A 24 17.06 -10.67 12.13
N ARG A 25 15.89 -10.75 12.77
CA ARG A 25 15.28 -9.60 13.47
C ARG A 25 16.06 -9.07 14.69
N ARG A 26 16.95 -9.88 15.27
CA ARG A 26 17.73 -9.50 16.46
C ARG A 26 19.02 -8.81 16.05
N GLU A 27 19.60 -9.28 14.95
CA GLU A 27 20.86 -8.84 14.37
C GLU A 27 20.66 -7.59 13.51
N PHE A 28 19.52 -7.50 12.82
CA PHE A 28 19.16 -6.40 11.94
C PHE A 28 17.97 -5.62 12.50
N VAL A 29 18.29 -4.44 13.05
CA VAL A 29 17.32 -3.52 13.65
C VAL A 29 17.02 -2.35 12.73
N GLN A 30 15.95 -1.62 13.04
CA GLN A 30 15.61 -0.40 12.30
C GLN A 30 16.65 0.70 12.58
N PRO A 31 17.19 1.37 11.54
CA PRO A 31 18.16 2.44 11.73
C PRO A 31 17.58 3.65 12.47
N ASP A 32 18.42 4.36 13.22
CA ASP A 32 18.01 5.54 14.01
C ASP A 32 17.35 6.63 13.17
N ILE A 33 17.80 6.82 11.93
CA ILE A 33 17.19 7.78 11.00
C ILE A 33 15.72 7.44 10.70
N VAL A 34 15.41 6.15 10.52
CA VAL A 34 14.03 5.68 10.30
C VAL A 34 13.21 5.89 11.58
N CYS A 35 13.79 5.57 12.74
CA CYS A 35 13.14 5.80 14.04
C CYS A 35 12.81 7.27 14.28
N LYS A 36 13.71 8.19 13.89
CA LYS A 36 13.50 9.64 14.01
C LYS A 36 12.45 10.15 13.03
N VAL A 37 12.57 9.81 11.75
CA VAL A 37 11.67 10.29 10.68
C VAL A 37 10.26 9.72 10.82
N MET A 38 10.12 8.46 11.23
CA MET A 38 8.82 7.80 11.34
C MET A 38 8.26 7.82 12.77
N GLY A 39 8.99 8.38 13.74
CA GLY A 39 8.64 8.41 15.16
C GLY A 39 8.29 9.80 15.70
N PHE A 40 8.18 10.82 14.86
CA PHE A 40 7.92 12.19 15.32
C PHE A 40 6.54 12.38 16.00
N LEU A 41 5.61 11.44 15.82
CA LEU A 41 4.31 11.39 16.51
C LEU A 41 4.22 10.29 17.58
N GLY A 42 5.36 9.74 17.98
CA GLY A 42 5.45 8.70 18.99
C GLY A 42 6.03 7.39 18.46
N SER A 43 6.48 6.55 19.40
CA SER A 43 6.96 5.19 19.12
C SER A 43 5.86 4.32 18.52
N ASN A 44 6.18 3.54 17.49
CA ASN A 44 5.20 2.74 16.77
C ASN A 44 5.79 1.41 16.27
N ILE A 45 4.96 0.58 15.65
CA ILE A 45 5.36 -0.77 15.24
C ILE A 45 6.50 -0.78 14.22
N LEU A 46 6.67 0.30 13.45
CA LEU A 46 7.74 0.44 12.48
C LEU A 46 9.05 0.85 13.15
N THR A 47 9.01 1.76 14.13
CA THR A 47 10.18 2.36 14.80
C THR A 47 10.67 1.56 16.01
N SER A 48 9.86 0.65 16.54
CA SER A 48 10.24 -0.21 17.66
C SER A 48 11.22 -1.32 17.27
N ASN A 49 12.09 -1.70 18.20
CA ASN A 49 13.08 -2.78 18.08
C ASN A 49 12.99 -3.77 19.27
N GLY A 50 13.57 -4.96 19.10
CA GLY A 50 13.70 -5.97 20.17
C GLY A 50 12.38 -6.39 20.83
N GLU A 51 12.35 -6.34 22.17
CA GLU A 51 11.18 -6.71 22.97
C GLU A 51 10.02 -5.72 22.81
N SER A 52 10.31 -4.43 22.69
CA SER A 52 9.30 -3.39 22.44
C SER A 52 8.54 -3.66 21.14
N TRP A 53 9.25 -4.02 20.07
CA TRP A 53 8.63 -4.43 18.81
C TRP A 53 7.76 -5.68 18.98
N SER A 54 8.27 -6.69 19.68
CA SER A 54 7.55 -7.94 19.90
C SER A 54 6.24 -7.71 20.67
N ARG A 55 6.26 -6.81 21.66
CA ARG A 55 5.06 -6.34 22.38
C ARG A 55 4.09 -5.65 21.44
N GLN A 56 4.53 -4.58 20.76
CA GLN A 56 3.63 -3.80 19.90
C GLN A 56 3.03 -4.66 18.79
N ARG A 57 3.82 -5.55 18.16
CA ARG A 57 3.32 -6.49 17.15
C ARG A 57 2.25 -7.43 17.69
N ARG A 58 2.38 -7.92 18.94
CA ARG A 58 1.38 -8.79 19.57
C ARG A 58 0.03 -8.10 19.73
N VAL A 59 0.02 -6.82 20.09
CA VAL A 59 -1.20 -6.03 20.28
C VAL A 59 -1.80 -5.59 18.94
N VAL A 60 -0.95 -5.17 17.99
CA VAL A 60 -1.38 -4.60 16.70
C VAL A 60 -1.77 -5.65 15.67
N ALA A 61 -1.03 -6.76 15.55
CA ALA A 61 -1.24 -7.72 14.44
C ALA A 61 -2.67 -8.29 14.38
N PRO A 62 -3.35 -8.60 15.50
CA PRO A 62 -4.74 -9.05 15.47
C PRO A 62 -5.74 -8.03 14.94
N VAL A 63 -5.40 -6.72 14.94
CA VAL A 63 -6.30 -5.65 14.49
C VAL A 63 -6.47 -5.66 12.97
N LEU A 64 -5.40 -5.98 12.24
CA LEU A 64 -5.36 -6.01 10.77
C LEU A 64 -5.52 -7.46 10.25
N ASN A 65 -6.56 -8.14 10.71
CA ASN A 65 -6.85 -9.53 10.35
C ASN A 65 -7.90 -9.63 9.22
N GLU A 66 -8.22 -10.84 8.77
CA GLU A 66 -9.16 -11.05 7.67
C GLU A 66 -10.61 -10.60 7.98
N ARG A 67 -10.98 -10.37 9.25
CA ARG A 67 -12.34 -9.96 9.65
C ARG A 67 -12.73 -8.59 9.13
N ILE A 68 -11.77 -7.70 8.86
CA ILE A 68 -12.07 -6.39 8.26
C ILE A 68 -12.29 -6.46 6.75
N SER A 69 -11.93 -7.57 6.10
CA SER A 69 -11.97 -7.71 4.63
C SER A 69 -13.36 -7.47 4.01
N PRO A 70 -14.48 -8.00 4.56
CA PRO A 70 -15.79 -7.75 3.99
C PRO A 70 -16.20 -6.27 4.05
N GLU A 71 -15.82 -5.56 5.12
CA GLU A 71 -16.11 -4.13 5.26
C GLU A 71 -15.21 -3.28 4.37
N VAL A 72 -13.93 -3.65 4.22
CA VAL A 72 -13.02 -3.05 3.24
C VAL A 72 -13.59 -3.21 1.84
N TYR A 73 -14.07 -4.40 1.48
CA TYR A 73 -14.70 -4.68 0.18
C TYR A 73 -15.91 -3.76 -0.08
N LYS A 74 -16.89 -3.71 0.84
CA LYS A 74 -18.09 -2.86 0.68
C LYS A 74 -17.74 -1.37 0.58
N ALA A 75 -16.88 -0.88 1.47
CA ALA A 75 -16.48 0.51 1.49
C ALA A 75 -15.75 0.90 0.19
N THR A 76 -14.88 0.01 -0.30
CA THR A 76 -14.12 0.23 -1.53
C THR A 76 -15.02 0.23 -2.76
N ALA A 77 -15.93 -0.77 -2.87
CA ALA A 77 -16.91 -0.84 -3.94
C ALA A 77 -17.69 0.46 -4.06
N LYS A 78 -18.26 0.94 -2.95
CA LYS A 78 -19.05 2.18 -2.92
C LYS A 78 -18.26 3.42 -3.36
N GLN A 79 -17.02 3.56 -2.90
CA GLN A 79 -16.16 4.70 -3.27
C GLN A 79 -15.73 4.62 -4.74
N ALA A 80 -15.40 3.43 -5.24
CA ALA A 80 -15.05 3.22 -6.64
C ALA A 80 -16.25 3.48 -7.58
N GLU A 81 -17.46 3.06 -7.20
CA GLU A 81 -18.68 3.39 -7.95
C GLU A 81 -18.95 4.89 -7.98
N SER A 82 -18.80 5.56 -6.83
CA SER A 82 -18.98 7.01 -6.74
C SER A 82 -17.96 7.75 -7.60
N PHE A 83 -16.73 7.25 -7.71
CA PHE A 83 -15.70 7.79 -8.59
C PHE A 83 -16.05 7.62 -10.07
N VAL A 84 -16.53 6.44 -10.49
CA VAL A 84 -17.00 6.21 -11.86
C VAL A 84 -18.13 7.16 -12.21
N ASN A 85 -19.12 7.30 -11.33
CA ASN A 85 -20.24 8.22 -11.54
C ASN A 85 -19.75 9.68 -11.61
N ASN A 86 -18.82 10.09 -10.75
CA ASN A 86 -18.26 11.44 -10.76
C ASN A 86 -17.52 11.75 -12.08
N ILE A 87 -16.73 10.81 -12.61
CA ILE A 87 -16.04 10.98 -13.89
C ILE A 87 -17.03 11.04 -15.05
N LEU A 88 -17.95 10.07 -15.13
CA LEU A 88 -18.87 9.95 -16.26
C LEU A 88 -19.95 11.04 -16.28
N SER A 89 -20.29 11.62 -15.14
CA SER A 89 -21.20 12.77 -15.05
C SER A 89 -20.51 14.12 -15.31
N SER A 90 -19.18 14.17 -15.38
CA SER A 90 -18.45 15.42 -15.62
C SER A 90 -18.60 15.87 -17.09
N PRO A 91 -19.19 17.04 -17.36
CA PRO A 91 -19.42 17.52 -18.73
C PRO A 91 -18.10 18.04 -19.32
N SER A 92 -17.32 17.17 -19.96
CA SER A 92 -16.16 17.59 -20.75
C SER A 92 -16.37 17.29 -22.24
N THR A 93 -16.71 18.36 -22.96
CA THR A 93 -16.53 18.58 -24.42
C THR A 93 -17.28 17.67 -25.41
N SER A 94 -18.52 18.09 -25.70
CA SER A 94 -19.11 18.20 -27.06
C SER A 94 -18.87 17.08 -28.09
N THR A 95 -19.72 16.06 -28.08
CA THR A 95 -20.53 15.65 -29.24
C THR A 95 -21.66 14.72 -28.78
N PRO A 96 -22.94 15.00 -29.10
CA PRO A 96 -24.05 14.11 -28.75
C PRO A 96 -24.08 12.92 -29.72
N SER A 97 -23.21 11.94 -29.50
CA SER A 97 -23.40 10.60 -30.08
C SER A 97 -24.13 9.72 -29.08
N MET A 98 -25.35 9.36 -29.44
CA MET A 98 -26.42 8.79 -28.60
C MET A 98 -26.20 7.33 -28.14
N THR A 99 -24.98 6.84 -27.90
CA THR A 99 -24.80 5.41 -27.58
C THR A 99 -23.82 5.04 -26.46
N THR A 100 -22.88 5.89 -26.03
CA THR A 100 -21.94 5.50 -24.94
C THR A 100 -21.41 6.70 -24.15
N ALA A 101 -21.60 6.70 -22.82
CA ALA A 101 -21.06 7.75 -21.94
C ALA A 101 -19.53 7.72 -21.90
N THR A 102 -18.88 8.78 -22.39
CA THR A 102 -17.42 8.90 -22.48
C THR A 102 -16.97 10.21 -21.84
N ALA A 103 -15.93 10.19 -21.00
CA ALA A 103 -15.39 11.36 -20.33
C ALA A 103 -13.85 11.36 -20.34
N THR A 104 -13.22 12.51 -20.54
CA THR A 104 -11.76 12.65 -20.48
C THR A 104 -11.35 13.41 -19.21
N THR A 105 -10.40 12.88 -18.45
CA THR A 105 -9.97 13.50 -17.19
C THR A 105 -8.47 13.37 -16.94
N SER A 106 -7.93 14.38 -16.24
CA SER A 106 -6.59 14.39 -15.65
C SER A 106 -6.60 14.15 -14.13
N THR A 107 -7.78 13.95 -13.53
CA THR A 107 -7.96 13.80 -12.08
C THR A 107 -8.00 12.35 -11.62
N THR A 108 -7.81 11.37 -12.52
CA THR A 108 -7.87 9.94 -12.19
C THR A 108 -6.98 9.58 -11.02
N ILE A 109 -5.70 9.99 -11.04
CA ILE A 109 -4.74 9.66 -9.98
C ILE A 109 -5.18 10.26 -8.63
N GLN A 110 -5.69 11.49 -8.65
CA GLN A 110 -6.22 12.14 -7.44
C GLN A 110 -7.47 11.44 -6.91
N GLY A 111 -8.37 10.98 -7.81
CA GLY A 111 -9.55 10.21 -7.41
C GLY A 111 -9.21 8.87 -6.81
N LEU A 112 -8.23 8.13 -7.36
CA LEU A 112 -7.73 6.87 -6.77
C LEU A 112 -7.14 7.11 -5.37
N ARG A 113 -6.43 8.22 -5.17
CA ARG A 113 -5.95 8.64 -3.85
C ARG A 113 -7.09 8.96 -2.89
N THR A 114 -8.14 9.64 -3.35
CA THR A 114 -9.36 9.91 -2.56
C THR A 114 -10.06 8.62 -2.13
N ILE A 115 -10.17 7.62 -3.02
CA ILE A 115 -10.74 6.30 -2.68
C ILE A 115 -9.95 5.70 -1.51
N ALA A 116 -8.62 5.64 -1.61
CA ALA A 116 -7.79 5.02 -0.59
C ALA A 116 -7.89 5.73 0.78
N ILE A 117 -7.90 7.06 0.77
CA ILE A 117 -8.09 7.86 2.00
C ILE A 117 -9.47 7.62 2.61
N ASN A 118 -10.53 7.60 1.80
CA ASN A 118 -11.91 7.42 2.29
C ASN A 118 -12.16 6.00 2.83
N VAL A 119 -11.66 4.97 2.14
CA VAL A 119 -11.73 3.58 2.59
C VAL A 119 -10.98 3.42 3.90
N LEU A 120 -9.73 3.89 3.97
CA LEU A 120 -8.96 3.87 5.21
C LEU A 120 -9.69 4.63 6.32
N THR A 121 -10.23 5.81 6.05
CA THR A 121 -10.95 6.61 7.06
C THR A 121 -12.15 5.84 7.61
N LYS A 122 -12.90 5.16 6.74
CA LYS A 122 -14.05 4.35 7.14
C LYS A 122 -13.65 3.16 8.01
N ILE A 123 -12.61 2.43 7.61
CA ILE A 123 -12.18 1.19 8.28
C ILE A 123 -11.39 1.49 9.56
N ALA A 124 -10.59 2.55 9.56
CA ALA A 124 -9.75 2.92 10.68
C ALA A 124 -10.53 3.65 11.78
N TYR A 125 -11.42 4.56 11.39
CA TYR A 125 -12.07 5.51 12.30
C TYR A 125 -13.60 5.42 12.31
N GLY A 126 -14.21 4.69 11.39
CA GLY A 126 -15.69 4.58 11.28
C GLY A 126 -16.35 5.72 10.52
N ASP A 127 -15.61 6.79 10.25
CA ASP A 127 -16.08 8.00 9.57
C ASP A 127 -16.39 7.74 8.10
N ASN A 128 -17.62 8.01 7.69
CA ASN A 128 -18.07 7.82 6.31
C ASN A 128 -18.00 9.16 5.54
N LYS A 129 -16.99 9.31 4.68
CA LYS A 129 -16.84 10.50 3.83
C LYS A 129 -17.48 10.26 2.44
N PRO A 130 -18.33 11.17 1.94
CA PRO A 130 -18.79 11.09 0.55
C PRO A 130 -17.60 11.24 -0.39
N PHE A 131 -17.69 10.60 -1.56
CA PHE A 131 -16.63 10.72 -2.56
C PHE A 131 -16.63 12.14 -3.15
N ALA A 132 -15.53 12.86 -2.93
CA ALA A 132 -15.26 14.15 -3.56
C ALA A 132 -13.75 14.29 -3.75
N ILE A 133 -13.33 14.65 -4.96
CA ILE A 133 -11.93 14.92 -5.26
C ILE A 133 -11.56 16.29 -4.66
N THR A 134 -11.21 16.28 -3.37
CA THR A 134 -10.81 17.49 -2.65
C THR A 134 -9.29 17.63 -2.71
N PRO A 135 -8.74 18.81 -3.09
CA PRO A 135 -7.32 19.07 -2.95
C PRO A 135 -6.91 19.07 -1.47
N LEU A 136 -5.63 18.83 -1.19
CA LEU A 136 -5.12 18.98 0.17
C LEU A 136 -5.34 20.42 0.68
N PRO A 137 -5.60 20.61 1.99
CA PRO A 137 -5.77 21.94 2.56
C PRO A 137 -4.56 22.83 2.23
N GLY A 138 -4.83 24.00 1.64
CA GLY A 138 -3.81 25.00 1.30
C GLY A 138 -3.84 26.25 2.19
N ASP A 139 -4.84 26.36 3.07
CA ASP A 139 -5.01 27.48 4.00
C ASP A 139 -4.60 27.04 5.42
N PRO A 140 -3.63 27.72 6.05
CA PRO A 140 -3.21 27.46 7.42
C PRO A 140 -4.33 27.62 8.47
N SER A 141 -5.33 28.44 8.18
CA SER A 141 -6.41 28.76 9.12
C SER A 141 -7.58 27.79 9.05
N ALA A 142 -7.79 27.13 7.90
CA ALA A 142 -8.92 26.25 7.66
C ALA A 142 -9.02 25.13 8.72
N PRO A 143 -10.25 24.73 9.10
CA PRO A 143 -10.44 23.54 9.92
C PRO A 143 -9.96 22.31 9.14
N MET A 144 -9.27 21.41 9.82
CA MET A 144 -8.70 20.21 9.21
C MET A 144 -9.03 18.97 10.06
N SER A 145 -9.36 17.87 9.41
CA SER A 145 -9.52 16.60 10.11
C SER A 145 -8.16 15.96 10.41
N TYR A 146 -8.14 15.00 11.33
CA TYR A 146 -6.93 14.21 11.63
C TYR A 146 -6.31 13.61 10.37
N VAL A 147 -7.14 13.02 9.50
CA VAL A 147 -6.70 12.38 8.26
C VAL A 147 -6.12 13.40 7.27
N ASP A 148 -6.69 14.61 7.19
CA ASP A 148 -6.18 15.66 6.30
C ASP A 148 -4.80 16.15 6.79
N ALA A 149 -4.65 16.32 8.10
CA ALA A 149 -3.39 16.69 8.72
C ALA A 149 -2.30 15.62 8.48
N ILE A 150 -2.61 14.33 8.66
CA ILE A 150 -1.67 13.24 8.36
C ILE A 150 -1.35 13.16 6.87
N SER A 151 -2.34 13.33 5.99
CA SER A 151 -2.13 13.30 4.53
C SER A 151 -1.16 14.40 4.10
N LEU A 152 -1.29 15.61 4.65
CA LEU A 152 -0.37 16.71 4.41
C LEU A 152 1.04 16.43 4.98
N CYS A 153 1.13 15.86 6.19
CA CYS A 153 2.40 15.46 6.77
C CYS A 153 3.09 14.37 5.95
N THR A 154 2.33 13.47 5.34
CA THR A 154 2.85 12.38 4.51
C THR A 154 3.42 12.89 3.19
N GLU A 155 2.76 13.87 2.57
CA GLU A 155 3.22 14.51 1.33
C GLU A 155 4.49 15.35 1.52
N LEU A 156 4.63 15.96 2.70
CA LEU A 156 5.74 16.85 3.04
C LEU A 156 6.58 16.27 4.18
N LEU A 157 6.79 14.95 4.16
CA LEU A 157 7.38 14.20 5.27
C LEU A 157 8.76 14.73 5.67
N ASP A 158 9.61 15.09 4.71
CA ASP A 158 10.94 15.62 5.01
C ASP A 158 10.86 16.94 5.79
N LEU A 159 9.97 17.84 5.38
CA LEU A 159 9.74 19.09 6.10
C LEU A 159 9.13 18.82 7.49
N ALA A 160 8.19 17.87 7.58
CA ALA A 160 7.55 17.51 8.83
C ALA A 160 8.51 16.88 9.84
N ALA A 161 9.47 16.06 9.37
CA ALA A 161 10.39 15.33 10.21
C ALA A 161 11.63 16.13 10.62
N PHE A 162 12.15 17.00 9.75
CA PHE A 162 13.44 17.69 9.98
C PHE A 162 13.31 19.17 10.34
N ILE A 163 12.21 19.84 10.00
CA ILE A 163 12.06 21.27 10.24
C ILE A 163 11.19 21.51 11.49
N PRO A 164 11.70 22.25 12.50
CA PRO A 164 10.91 22.63 13.66
C PRO A 164 9.61 23.37 13.30
N ILE A 165 8.51 23.04 14.00
CA ILE A 165 7.17 23.63 13.78
C ILE A 165 7.19 25.17 13.79
N ARG A 166 8.01 25.79 14.65
CA ARG A 166 8.14 27.25 14.74
C ARG A 166 8.65 27.87 13.44
N ILE A 167 9.53 27.18 12.71
CA ILE A 167 10.11 27.65 11.45
C ILE A 167 9.11 27.48 10.31
N LEU A 168 8.36 26.36 10.28
CA LEU A 168 7.34 26.10 9.27
C LEU A 168 6.23 27.16 9.24
N ARG A 169 5.96 27.81 10.37
CA ARG A 169 4.91 28.83 10.53
C ARG A 169 5.39 30.27 10.30
N LEU A 170 6.63 30.49 9.86
CA LEU A 170 7.14 31.84 9.62
C LEU A 170 6.53 32.45 8.35
N PRO A 171 6.31 33.78 8.31
CA PRO A 171 5.58 34.44 7.21
C PRO A 171 6.32 34.42 5.87
N PHE A 172 7.62 34.11 5.85
CA PHE A 172 8.39 33.96 4.60
C PHE A 172 8.21 32.58 3.95
N MET A 173 7.68 31.59 4.67
CA MET A 173 7.42 30.26 4.12
C MET A 173 6.20 30.29 3.20
N SER A 174 6.12 29.40 2.22
CA SER A 174 4.95 29.31 1.33
C SER A 174 3.69 28.87 2.10
N ASN A 175 2.50 29.20 1.58
CA ASN A 175 1.22 28.85 2.23
C ASN A 175 1.09 27.34 2.53
N VAL A 176 1.60 26.48 1.65
CA VAL A 176 1.60 25.02 1.82
C VAL A 176 2.45 24.60 3.02
N VAL A 177 3.63 25.21 3.18
CA VAL A 177 4.55 24.94 4.32
C VAL A 177 3.98 25.49 5.63
N GLN A 178 3.35 26.66 5.60
CA GLN A 178 2.64 27.21 6.76
C GLN A 178 1.46 26.33 7.17
N THR A 179 0.72 25.78 6.20
CA THR A 179 -0.38 24.85 6.45
C THR A 179 0.14 23.57 7.10
N LEU A 180 1.29 23.05 6.67
CA LEU A 180 1.95 21.93 7.32
C LEU A 180 2.32 22.26 8.78
N GLY A 181 2.90 23.45 9.02
CA GLY A 181 3.21 23.91 10.37
C GLY A 181 1.97 24.03 11.27
N ALA A 182 0.85 24.52 10.73
CA ALA A 182 -0.43 24.59 11.42
C ALA A 182 -1.01 23.19 11.70
N ALA A 183 -0.89 22.27 10.74
CA ALA A 183 -1.30 20.88 10.88
C ALA A 183 -0.53 20.17 11.99
N LEU A 184 0.80 20.22 11.97
CA LEU A 184 1.66 19.62 13.00
C LEU A 184 1.39 20.19 14.40
N HIS A 185 1.11 21.49 14.50
CA HIS A 185 0.76 22.12 15.77
C HIS A 185 -0.59 21.63 16.33
N ARG A 186 -1.59 21.39 15.47
CA ARG A 186 -2.94 20.95 15.87
C ARG A 186 -3.05 19.43 16.06
N LEU A 187 -2.13 18.68 15.47
CA LEU A 187 -2.21 17.22 15.37
C LEU A 187 -2.29 16.48 16.73
N PRO A 188 -1.55 16.86 17.79
CA PRO A 188 -1.70 16.24 19.10
C PRO A 188 -3.13 16.40 19.65
N GLY A 189 -3.71 17.59 19.54
CA GLY A 189 -5.09 17.86 19.96
C GLY A 189 -6.11 17.05 19.17
N LEU A 190 -5.97 17.01 17.84
CA LEU A 190 -6.83 16.19 16.98
C LEU A 190 -6.77 14.70 17.32
N THR A 191 -5.59 14.21 17.74
CA THR A 191 -5.40 12.80 18.12
C THR A 191 -6.11 12.49 19.43
N VAL A 192 -5.98 13.36 20.44
CA VAL A 192 -6.67 13.23 21.73
C VAL A 192 -8.19 13.30 21.54
N ASP A 193 -8.68 14.30 20.80
CA ASP A 193 -10.11 14.46 20.52
C ASP A 193 -10.70 13.26 19.80
N MET A 194 -9.92 12.62 18.92
CA MET A 194 -10.33 11.39 18.26
C MET A 194 -10.41 10.24 19.26
N LEU A 195 -9.36 10.00 20.08
CA LEU A 195 -9.32 8.96 21.10
C LEU A 195 -10.45 9.07 22.13
N ASP A 196 -10.75 10.28 22.58
CA ASP A 196 -11.80 10.53 23.57
C ASP A 196 -13.20 10.37 22.97
N ARG A 197 -13.41 10.71 21.69
CA ARG A 197 -14.66 10.38 20.99
C ARG A 197 -14.87 8.87 20.92
N GLU A 198 -13.83 8.11 20.60
CA GLU A 198 -13.92 6.66 20.47
C GLU A 198 -14.14 5.96 21.82
N ARG A 199 -13.47 6.41 22.89
CA ARG A 199 -13.71 5.90 24.25
C ARG A 199 -15.15 6.14 24.71
N ARG A 200 -15.71 7.32 24.43
CA ARG A 200 -17.13 7.62 24.73
C ARG A 200 -18.06 6.69 23.98
N ARG A 201 -17.82 6.49 22.68
CA ARG A 201 -18.58 5.55 21.86
C ARG A 201 -18.54 4.12 22.42
N LEU A 202 -17.38 3.65 22.84
CA LEU A 202 -17.23 2.33 23.46
C LEU A 202 -17.96 2.23 24.80
N ALA A 203 -17.91 3.27 25.64
CA ALA A 203 -18.61 3.31 26.93
C ALA A 203 -20.14 3.27 26.76
N GLU A 204 -20.68 4.02 25.79
CA GLU A 204 -22.11 3.99 25.44
C GLU A 204 -22.55 2.59 25.02
N VAL A 205 -21.80 1.94 24.12
CA VAL A 205 -22.08 0.57 23.66
C VAL A 205 -21.99 -0.44 24.81
N SER A 206 -21.02 -0.30 25.72
CA SER A 206 -20.93 -1.16 26.90
C SER A 206 -22.10 -0.98 27.87
N SER A 207 -22.65 0.24 27.99
CA SER A 207 -23.79 0.52 28.88
C SER A 207 -25.13 -0.04 28.35
N LEU A 208 -25.25 -0.20 27.02
CA LEU A 208 -26.45 -0.74 26.37
C LEU A 208 -26.50 -2.28 26.39
N ASN A 209 -25.36 -2.96 26.56
CA ASN A 209 -25.24 -4.42 26.54
C ASN A 209 -25.34 -5.07 27.94
N SER A 210 -26.41 -4.76 28.69
CA SER A 210 -26.76 -5.50 29.92
C SER A 210 -27.24 -6.93 29.61
N PRO A 211 -27.14 -7.91 30.53
CA PRO A 211 -27.10 -9.35 30.22
C PRO A 211 -28.46 -10.00 29.87
N SER A 212 -29.54 -9.24 29.69
CA SER A 212 -30.89 -9.80 29.60
C SER A 212 -31.41 -10.07 28.19
N ASP A 213 -30.69 -9.71 27.12
CA ASP A 213 -31.17 -9.92 25.72
C ASP A 213 -30.05 -10.41 24.79
N GLU A 214 -29.53 -11.60 25.06
CA GLU A 214 -28.49 -12.25 24.24
C GLU A 214 -29.05 -12.89 22.93
N LEU A 215 -30.37 -12.93 22.75
CA LEU A 215 -30.99 -13.53 21.56
C LEU A 215 -31.57 -12.54 20.53
N LEU A 216 -31.65 -11.23 20.84
CA LEU A 216 -32.24 -10.22 19.95
C LEU A 216 -31.27 -9.08 19.56
N THR A 217 -30.07 -9.02 20.14
CA THR A 217 -29.10 -7.92 19.98
C THR A 217 -28.20 -8.03 18.76
N THR A 218 -28.40 -9.04 17.90
CA THR A 218 -27.67 -9.18 16.63
C THR A 218 -28.17 -8.27 15.51
N ALA A 219 -29.28 -7.52 15.69
CA ALA A 219 -29.99 -6.89 14.57
C ALA A 219 -30.04 -5.35 14.52
N THR A 220 -29.71 -4.57 15.56
CA THR A 220 -30.13 -3.15 15.58
C THR A 220 -29.12 -2.07 16.00
N VAL A 221 -27.83 -2.38 16.25
CA VAL A 221 -26.78 -1.35 16.37
C VAL A 221 -25.54 -1.80 15.60
N GLY A 222 -25.11 -1.01 14.61
CA GLY A 222 -24.08 -1.32 13.62
C GLY A 222 -22.76 -1.82 14.22
N LYS A 223 -22.60 -3.14 14.23
CA LYS A 223 -21.44 -3.89 14.71
C LYS A 223 -20.26 -3.80 13.73
N THR A 224 -19.54 -2.67 13.71
CA THR A 224 -18.23 -2.61 13.03
C THR A 224 -17.15 -2.14 14.01
N ASP A 225 -16.36 -3.11 14.47
CA ASP A 225 -15.11 -2.85 15.18
C ASP A 225 -14.14 -2.16 14.20
N THR A 226 -13.77 -0.91 14.45
CA THR A 226 -12.79 -0.16 13.66
C THR A 226 -11.37 -0.51 14.11
N ILE A 227 -10.34 -0.19 13.31
CA ILE A 227 -8.94 -0.39 13.72
C ILE A 227 -8.67 0.33 15.04
N MET A 228 -9.15 1.56 15.17
CA MET A 228 -8.99 2.36 16.38
C MET A 228 -9.71 1.75 17.59
N SER A 229 -10.96 1.32 17.42
CA SER A 229 -11.74 0.70 18.51
C SER A 229 -11.08 -0.57 19.01
N MET A 230 -10.54 -1.39 18.10
CA MET A 230 -9.82 -2.60 18.42
C MET A 230 -8.50 -2.32 19.14
N LEU A 231 -7.73 -1.31 18.72
CA LEU A 231 -6.47 -0.92 19.38
C LEU A 231 -6.71 -0.46 20.81
N VAL A 232 -7.70 0.42 21.02
CA VAL A 232 -8.04 0.92 22.36
C VAL A 232 -8.50 -0.23 23.24
N ARG A 233 -9.42 -1.08 22.76
CA ARG A 233 -9.93 -2.23 23.50
C ARG A 233 -8.83 -3.24 23.87
N LEU A 234 -7.95 -3.59 22.94
CA LEU A 234 -6.85 -4.53 23.20
C LEU A 234 -5.83 -3.95 24.18
N SER A 235 -5.54 -2.64 24.08
CA SER A 235 -4.65 -1.99 25.04
C SER A 235 -5.24 -1.98 26.45
N ASP A 236 -6.52 -1.65 26.60
CA ASP A 236 -7.21 -1.61 27.89
C ASP A 236 -7.38 -3.02 28.51
N GLN A 237 -7.61 -4.05 27.68
CA GLN A 237 -7.62 -5.45 28.12
C GLN A 237 -6.24 -5.89 28.64
N GLU A 238 -5.15 -5.55 27.96
CA GLU A 238 -3.81 -5.89 28.43
C GLU A 238 -3.43 -5.08 29.68
N LYS A 239 -3.87 -3.82 29.77
CA LYS A 239 -3.68 -2.98 30.97
C LYS A 239 -4.39 -3.59 32.17
N SER A 240 -5.64 -4.01 32.03
CA SER A 240 -6.40 -4.65 33.11
C SER A 240 -5.83 -6.02 33.52
N ARG A 241 -5.22 -6.79 32.60
CA ARG A 241 -4.52 -8.05 32.91
C ARG A 241 -3.19 -7.83 33.65
N ALA A 242 -2.50 -6.71 33.40
CA ALA A 242 -1.22 -6.40 34.04
C ALA A 242 -1.37 -5.96 35.51
N VAL A 243 -2.45 -5.24 35.84
CA VAL A 243 -2.68 -4.68 37.19
C VAL A 243 -2.75 -5.75 38.31
N PRO A 244 -3.39 -6.92 38.13
CA PRO A 244 -3.35 -8.02 39.11
C PRO A 244 -1.96 -8.63 39.31
N ALA A 245 -1.15 -8.72 38.25
CA ALA A 245 0.18 -9.31 38.29
C ALA A 245 1.18 -8.42 39.06
N GLU A 246 1.06 -7.09 38.93
CA GLU A 246 1.88 -6.13 39.68
C GLU A 246 1.56 -6.10 41.18
N LYS A 247 0.30 -6.37 41.58
CA LYS A 247 -0.10 -6.41 43.00
C LYS A 247 0.35 -7.67 43.76
N SER A 248 0.72 -8.74 43.05
CA SER A 248 1.23 -9.99 43.64
C SER A 248 2.76 -10.01 43.76
N ALA A 249 3.47 -9.15 43.03
CA ALA A 249 4.92 -9.01 43.10
C ALA A 249 5.31 -8.02 44.22
N THR A 250 5.50 -8.54 45.43
CA THR A 250 6.09 -7.80 46.54
C THR A 250 7.46 -7.23 46.16
N ALA A 251 7.66 -5.99 46.60
CA ALA A 251 8.83 -5.15 46.39
C ALA A 251 10.17 -5.91 46.44
N THR A 252 10.79 -6.09 45.28
CA THR A 252 12.26 -6.12 45.18
C THR A 252 12.64 -5.17 44.06
N ALA A 253 13.30 -4.07 44.44
CA ALA A 253 13.72 -3.02 43.54
C ALA A 253 14.74 -3.55 42.52
N GLY A 254 14.54 -3.22 41.23
CA GLY A 254 15.58 -3.38 40.21
C GLY A 254 15.24 -4.23 38.98
N ASN A 255 14.03 -4.13 38.42
CA ASN A 255 13.80 -4.19 36.97
C ASN A 255 12.32 -3.95 36.67
N SER A 256 11.99 -2.83 36.03
CA SER A 256 10.65 -2.57 35.54
C SER A 256 10.29 -3.65 34.51
N ASN A 257 9.39 -4.57 34.85
CA ASN A 257 8.82 -5.50 33.89
C ASN A 257 8.23 -4.67 32.72
N PRO A 258 8.52 -5.01 31.45
CA PRO A 258 8.03 -4.22 30.33
C PRO A 258 6.49 -4.27 30.32
N LYS A 259 5.85 -3.09 30.43
CA LYS A 259 4.39 -2.91 30.33
C LYS A 259 3.85 -3.76 29.18
N SER A 260 2.81 -4.57 29.39
CA SER A 260 2.23 -5.46 28.36
C SER A 260 1.27 -4.76 27.39
N TYR A 261 0.84 -3.54 27.72
CA TYR A 261 -0.11 -2.71 26.97
C TYR A 261 0.58 -1.58 26.19
N LEU A 262 -0.17 -0.86 25.34
CA LEU A 262 0.31 0.31 24.60
C LEU A 262 0.03 1.60 25.38
N THR A 263 1.01 2.50 25.47
CA THR A 263 0.79 3.85 26.02
C THR A 263 -0.05 4.70 25.07
N GLU A 264 -0.62 5.82 25.55
CA GLU A 264 -1.37 6.73 24.67
C GLU A 264 -0.50 7.29 23.53
N GLU A 265 0.77 7.59 23.83
CA GLU A 265 1.76 7.99 22.82
C GLU A 265 2.02 6.88 21.80
N GLU A 266 2.11 5.62 22.24
CA GLU A 266 2.27 4.48 21.33
C GLU A 266 1.01 4.23 20.49
N ILE A 267 -0.18 4.45 21.04
CA ILE A 267 -1.44 4.37 20.29
C ILE A 267 -1.46 5.48 19.22
N ALA A 268 -1.15 6.73 19.58
CA ALA A 268 -1.06 7.86 18.66
C ALA A 268 -0.05 7.59 17.52
N GLY A 269 1.15 7.09 17.87
CA GLY A 269 2.17 6.72 16.89
C GLY A 269 1.72 5.58 15.97
N ASN A 270 1.00 4.58 16.49
CA ASN A 270 0.47 3.50 15.68
C ASN A 270 -0.68 3.97 14.74
N LEU A 271 -1.53 4.89 15.19
CA LEU A 271 -2.57 5.49 14.34
C LEU A 271 -1.97 6.32 13.21
N PHE A 272 -0.90 7.08 13.49
CA PHE A 272 -0.15 7.80 12.47
C PHE A 272 0.37 6.83 11.40
N ILE A 273 1.08 5.77 11.79
CA ILE A 273 1.70 4.88 10.81
C ILE A 273 0.65 4.06 10.04
N PHE A 274 -0.46 3.63 10.66
CA PHE A 274 -1.53 2.96 9.92
C PHE A 274 -2.21 3.89 8.92
N THR A 275 -2.28 5.17 9.23
CA THR A 275 -2.83 6.16 8.31
C THR A 275 -1.87 6.38 7.14
N ALA A 276 -0.67 6.87 7.42
CA ALA A 276 0.32 7.23 6.39
C ALA A 276 0.71 6.03 5.51
N ALA A 277 1.00 4.87 6.11
CA ALA A 277 1.39 3.67 5.35
C ALA A 277 0.20 3.02 4.63
N GLY A 278 -1.02 3.18 5.15
CA GLY A 278 -2.22 2.50 4.65
C GLY A 278 -2.74 3.09 3.34
N PHE A 279 -2.93 4.42 3.26
CA PHE A 279 -3.51 5.02 2.05
C PHE A 279 -2.44 5.29 0.98
N ASP A 280 -1.24 5.76 1.34
CA ASP A 280 -0.27 6.26 0.35
C ASP A 280 0.28 5.12 -0.52
N THR A 281 0.56 3.96 0.08
CA THR A 281 1.03 2.78 -0.66
C THR A 281 -0.04 2.24 -1.62
N THR A 282 -1.29 2.11 -1.17
CA THR A 282 -2.39 1.61 -2.01
C THR A 282 -2.74 2.59 -3.12
N ALA A 283 -2.84 3.89 -2.83
CA ALA A 283 -3.15 4.93 -3.81
C ALA A 283 -2.13 4.95 -4.95
N ASN A 284 -0.84 4.94 -4.64
CA ASN A 284 0.21 4.97 -5.65
C ASN A 284 0.26 3.66 -6.45
N THR A 285 0.03 2.52 -5.81
CA THR A 285 -0.07 1.25 -6.54
C THR A 285 -1.24 1.26 -7.53
N LEU A 286 -2.42 1.75 -7.10
CA LEU A 286 -3.58 1.92 -7.96
C LEU A 286 -3.29 2.87 -9.14
N ALA A 287 -2.57 3.96 -8.89
CA ALA A 287 -2.15 4.91 -9.90
C ALA A 287 -1.33 4.24 -11.02
N TYR A 288 -0.29 3.48 -10.67
CA TYR A 288 0.49 2.72 -11.65
C TYR A 288 -0.38 1.67 -12.35
N ALA A 289 -1.21 0.93 -11.62
CA ALA A 289 -2.00 -0.15 -12.20
C ALA A 289 -3.00 0.34 -13.25
N VAL A 290 -3.76 1.40 -12.94
CA VAL A 290 -4.73 1.99 -13.89
C VAL A 290 -4.00 2.59 -15.08
N THR A 291 -2.86 3.25 -14.87
CA THR A 291 -2.05 3.81 -15.96
C THR A 291 -1.48 2.73 -16.88
N LEU A 292 -1.00 1.62 -16.32
CA LEU A 292 -0.52 0.47 -17.08
C LEU A 292 -1.67 -0.22 -17.82
N LEU A 293 -2.82 -0.46 -17.17
CA LEU A 293 -3.98 -1.06 -17.85
C LEU A 293 -4.55 -0.18 -18.97
N ALA A 294 -4.42 1.14 -18.86
CA ALA A 294 -4.73 2.05 -19.97
C ALA A 294 -3.69 1.94 -21.09
N ALA A 295 -2.41 1.79 -20.77
CA ALA A 295 -1.33 1.62 -21.74
C ALA A 295 -1.32 0.23 -22.44
N TYR A 296 -1.90 -0.79 -21.81
CA TYR A 296 -1.95 -2.17 -22.32
C TYR A 296 -3.40 -2.68 -22.41
N PRO A 297 -4.15 -2.32 -23.48
CA PRO A 297 -5.55 -2.72 -23.65
C PRO A 297 -5.75 -4.24 -23.70
N GLU A 298 -4.75 -5.01 -24.10
CA GLU A 298 -4.78 -6.48 -24.09
C GLU A 298 -4.98 -7.04 -22.68
N TRP A 299 -4.32 -6.45 -21.68
CA TRP A 299 -4.43 -6.88 -20.28
C TRP A 299 -5.73 -6.38 -19.66
N GLN A 300 -6.22 -5.22 -20.13
CA GLN A 300 -7.53 -4.70 -19.75
C GLN A 300 -8.67 -5.61 -20.22
N ALA A 301 -8.68 -5.99 -21.50
CA ALA A 301 -9.67 -6.93 -22.03
C ALA A 301 -9.59 -8.29 -21.33
N TRP A 302 -8.39 -8.73 -20.97
CA TRP A 302 -8.15 -9.99 -20.27
C TRP A 302 -8.77 -10.01 -18.85
N ILE A 303 -8.64 -8.94 -18.08
CA ILE A 303 -9.32 -8.84 -16.76
C ILE A 303 -10.83 -8.67 -16.91
N GLN A 304 -11.27 -7.88 -17.89
CA GLN A 304 -12.68 -7.65 -18.18
C GLN A 304 -13.42 -8.95 -18.50
N ALA A 305 -12.80 -9.84 -19.29
CA ALA A 305 -13.38 -11.15 -19.58
C ALA A 305 -13.53 -12.05 -18.34
N GLU A 306 -12.70 -11.91 -17.29
CA GLU A 306 -12.94 -12.60 -16.01
C GLU A 306 -14.07 -11.95 -15.23
N LEU A 307 -14.11 -10.62 -15.18
CA LEU A 307 -15.16 -9.87 -14.50
C LEU A 307 -16.53 -10.19 -15.09
N ASP A 308 -16.64 -10.29 -16.41
CA ASP A 308 -17.89 -10.61 -17.10
C ASP A 308 -18.37 -12.04 -16.79
N VAL A 309 -17.45 -12.99 -16.52
CA VAL A 309 -17.78 -14.36 -16.10
C VAL A 309 -18.19 -14.43 -14.63
N VAL A 310 -17.53 -13.68 -13.75
CA VAL A 310 -17.74 -13.75 -12.30
C VAL A 310 -18.93 -12.89 -11.84
N LEU A 311 -19.06 -11.69 -12.40
CA LEU A 311 -20.07 -10.69 -12.03
C LEU A 311 -21.25 -10.64 -13.01
N GLY A 312 -21.12 -11.26 -14.18
CA GLY A 312 -22.04 -11.13 -15.31
C GLY A 312 -21.64 -9.98 -16.25
N PRO A 313 -22.24 -9.87 -17.44
CA PRO A 313 -21.99 -8.75 -18.34
C PRO A 313 -22.52 -7.42 -17.76
N PRO A 314 -21.92 -6.27 -18.12
CA PRO A 314 -22.45 -4.97 -17.75
C PRO A 314 -23.90 -4.82 -18.21
N THR A 315 -24.81 -4.36 -17.34
CA THR A 315 -26.21 -4.12 -17.72
C THR A 315 -26.31 -2.92 -18.67
N PRO A 316 -26.93 -3.07 -19.87
CA PRO A 316 -27.12 -1.96 -20.78
C PRO A 316 -28.09 -0.92 -20.20
N SER A 317 -27.81 0.35 -20.44
CA SER A 317 -28.51 1.53 -19.89
C SER A 317 -29.98 1.71 -20.31
N THR A 318 -30.61 0.69 -20.90
CA THR A 318 -31.98 0.75 -21.45
C THR A 318 -33.04 0.18 -20.52
N SER A 319 -32.69 -0.52 -19.44
CA SER A 319 -33.66 -0.97 -18.43
C SER A 319 -33.74 0.05 -17.30
N SER A 320 -34.65 1.01 -17.46
CA SER A 320 -35.09 1.96 -16.43
C SER A 320 -35.88 1.24 -15.33
N SER A 321 -35.21 0.40 -14.56
CA SER A 321 -35.68 -0.09 -13.27
C SER A 321 -34.68 0.37 -12.22
N PRO A 322 -35.05 1.29 -11.31
CA PRO A 322 -34.16 1.85 -10.29
C PRO A 322 -33.58 0.81 -9.31
N GLU A 323 -34.04 -0.44 -9.38
CA GLU A 323 -33.53 -1.57 -8.58
C GLU A 323 -32.25 -2.23 -9.15
N GLN A 324 -31.88 -2.00 -10.42
CA GLN A 324 -30.73 -2.68 -11.05
C GLN A 324 -29.48 -1.80 -11.25
N GLU A 325 -29.59 -0.47 -11.28
CA GLU A 325 -28.44 0.44 -11.36
C GLU A 325 -27.59 0.48 -10.08
N GLY A 326 -28.11 -0.08 -8.98
CA GLY A 326 -27.44 -0.20 -7.68
C GLY A 326 -27.14 -1.64 -7.28
N ARG A 327 -26.87 -2.55 -8.24
CA ARG A 327 -26.52 -3.94 -7.93
C ARG A 327 -25.18 -3.96 -7.17
N GLU A 328 -25.29 -3.95 -5.85
CA GLU A 328 -24.17 -4.05 -4.91
C GLU A 328 -23.34 -5.28 -5.29
N LEU A 329 -22.02 -5.11 -5.33
CA LEU A 329 -21.11 -6.19 -5.69
C LEU A 329 -21.42 -7.43 -4.82
N PRO A 330 -21.50 -8.65 -5.40
CA PRO A 330 -21.81 -9.85 -4.63
C PRO A 330 -20.81 -10.08 -3.49
N ASP A 331 -21.21 -10.87 -2.49
CA ASP A 331 -20.45 -11.01 -1.24
C ASP A 331 -18.97 -11.34 -1.45
N TYR A 332 -18.11 -10.73 -0.61
CA TYR A 332 -16.66 -10.85 -0.66
C TYR A 332 -16.20 -12.31 -0.71
N SER A 333 -16.82 -13.19 0.08
CA SER A 333 -16.42 -14.60 0.19
C SER A 333 -16.62 -15.39 -1.11
N VAL A 334 -17.52 -14.94 -1.97
CA VAL A 334 -17.87 -15.62 -3.24
C VAL A 334 -17.08 -15.05 -4.40
N VAL A 335 -16.91 -13.73 -4.45
CA VAL A 335 -16.29 -13.03 -5.58
C VAL A 335 -14.77 -13.05 -5.47
N PHE A 336 -14.23 -12.66 -4.31
CA PHE A 336 -12.81 -12.41 -4.15
C PHE A 336 -11.91 -13.62 -4.51
N PRO A 337 -12.24 -14.87 -4.11
CA PRO A 337 -11.42 -16.03 -4.47
C PRO A 337 -11.43 -16.39 -5.96
N LYS A 338 -12.40 -15.88 -6.73
CA LYS A 338 -12.58 -16.19 -8.15
C LYS A 338 -11.87 -15.20 -9.08
N LEU A 339 -11.57 -13.99 -8.59
CA LEU A 339 -10.98 -12.89 -9.37
C LEU A 339 -9.48 -13.08 -9.64
N THR A 340 -9.09 -14.24 -10.18
CA THR A 340 -7.70 -14.69 -10.35
C THR A 340 -6.86 -13.79 -11.28
N ARG A 341 -7.45 -13.16 -12.30
CA ARG A 341 -6.79 -12.23 -13.23
C ARG A 341 -6.67 -10.83 -12.65
N CYS A 342 -7.69 -10.32 -11.97
CA CYS A 342 -7.53 -9.07 -11.19
C CYS A 342 -6.48 -9.25 -10.09
N LEU A 343 -6.44 -10.44 -9.51
CA LEU A 343 -5.39 -10.95 -8.62
C LEU A 343 -4.04 -11.14 -9.36
N ALA A 344 -3.98 -11.50 -10.63
CA ALA A 344 -2.70 -11.51 -11.37
C ALA A 344 -2.16 -10.09 -11.63
N VAL A 345 -3.05 -9.11 -11.82
CA VAL A 345 -2.67 -7.68 -11.84
C VAL A 345 -2.27 -7.20 -10.44
N MET A 346 -2.92 -7.76 -9.42
CA MET A 346 -2.68 -7.54 -8.00
C MET A 346 -2.03 -8.77 -7.33
N ASN A 347 -2.72 -9.58 -6.50
CA ASN A 347 -2.16 -10.72 -5.74
C ASN A 347 -2.46 -12.14 -6.27
N PRO A 348 -1.59 -13.18 -6.28
CA PRO A 348 -0.40 -13.39 -5.44
C PRO A 348 0.90 -12.78 -5.96
N LYS A 349 0.84 -11.99 -7.03
CA LYS A 349 1.92 -11.99 -8.00
C LYS A 349 1.85 -10.77 -8.94
N PHE A 350 2.22 -9.64 -8.39
CA PHE A 350 1.91 -8.30 -8.87
C PHE A 350 2.92 -7.84 -9.90
N GLU A 351 2.55 -7.84 -11.17
CA GLU A 351 3.42 -7.21 -12.17
C GLU A 351 3.60 -5.70 -11.89
N THR A 352 2.54 -5.03 -11.39
CA THR A 352 2.62 -3.62 -11.00
C THR A 352 3.56 -3.39 -9.82
N LEU A 353 3.44 -4.13 -8.69
CA LEU A 353 4.34 -3.94 -7.55
C LEU A 353 5.75 -4.49 -7.79
N ARG A 354 5.92 -5.41 -8.75
CA ARG A 354 7.23 -5.90 -9.19
C ARG A 354 7.99 -4.81 -9.94
N LEU A 355 7.33 -4.12 -10.86
CA LEU A 355 7.94 -3.02 -11.62
C LEU A 355 8.04 -1.73 -10.79
N PHE A 356 7.00 -1.42 -10.03
CA PHE A 356 6.85 -0.16 -9.27
C PHE A 356 6.55 -0.45 -7.78
N PRO A 357 7.51 -1.00 -7.02
CA PRO A 357 7.32 -1.22 -5.59
C PRO A 357 7.20 0.12 -4.85
N PRO A 358 6.19 0.33 -3.98
CA PRO A 358 6.02 1.57 -3.23
C PRO A 358 7.25 1.92 -2.38
N LEU A 359 7.92 0.92 -1.82
CA LEU A 359 9.21 1.09 -1.15
C LEU A 359 10.32 0.56 -2.05
N THR A 360 11.15 1.45 -2.59
CA THR A 360 12.26 1.09 -3.49
C THR A 360 13.42 0.42 -2.75
N HIS A 361 13.52 0.64 -1.44
CA HIS A 361 14.53 0.03 -0.59
C HIS A 361 13.95 -0.31 0.79
N LEU A 362 14.38 -1.43 1.39
CA LEU A 362 14.12 -1.76 2.79
C LEU A 362 15.39 -1.53 3.60
N MET A 363 15.31 -0.66 4.61
CA MET A 363 16.47 -0.29 5.43
C MET A 363 16.59 -1.17 6.67
N ARG A 364 17.81 -1.59 7.00
CA ARG A 364 18.20 -2.25 8.26
C ARG A 364 19.55 -1.72 8.72
N SER A 365 19.89 -1.97 9.96
CA SER A 365 21.23 -1.69 10.50
C SER A 365 21.69 -2.85 11.38
N ASN A 366 22.97 -3.19 11.28
CA ASN A 366 23.62 -4.15 12.16
C ASN A 366 24.56 -3.42 13.13
N ILE A 367 24.52 -3.80 14.40
CA ILE A 367 25.36 -3.23 15.46
C ILE A 367 26.69 -4.00 15.58
N THR A 368 26.68 -5.27 15.20
CA THR A 368 27.84 -6.17 15.25
C THR A 368 28.22 -6.61 13.85
N THR A 369 29.48 -7.03 13.66
CA THR A 369 29.92 -7.67 12.41
C THR A 369 29.06 -8.88 12.11
N GLN A 370 28.54 -8.96 10.88
CA GLN A 370 27.67 -10.04 10.43
C GLN A 370 28.29 -10.76 9.24
N THR A 371 28.09 -12.08 9.19
CA THR A 371 28.48 -12.93 8.07
C THR A 371 27.23 -13.51 7.43
N LEU A 372 27.00 -13.20 6.16
CA LEU A 372 25.79 -13.62 5.43
C LEU A 372 26.14 -14.46 4.21
N PRO A 373 25.27 -15.42 3.83
CA PRO A 373 25.41 -16.16 2.58
C PRO A 373 25.14 -15.24 1.38
N SER A 374 25.91 -15.46 0.30
CA SER A 374 25.73 -14.83 -1.00
C SER A 374 25.81 -15.84 -2.13
N GLN A 375 24.99 -15.62 -3.15
CA GLN A 375 25.04 -16.35 -4.42
C GLN A 375 26.07 -15.77 -5.39
N ILE A 376 26.71 -14.65 -5.05
CA ILE A 376 27.76 -14.04 -5.85
C ILE A 376 29.04 -14.87 -5.64
N PRO A 377 29.64 -15.45 -6.69
CA PRO A 377 30.94 -16.09 -6.56
C PRO A 377 31.95 -15.04 -6.10
N THR A 378 32.57 -15.21 -4.94
CA THR A 378 33.76 -14.42 -4.61
C THR A 378 34.82 -14.77 -5.65
N SER A 379 35.23 -13.79 -6.45
CA SER A 379 36.37 -13.96 -7.34
C SER A 379 37.55 -14.38 -6.46
N THR A 380 38.02 -15.60 -6.70
CA THR A 380 39.15 -16.22 -6.03
C THR A 380 40.29 -15.22 -6.01
N THR A 381 40.86 -14.99 -4.83
CA THR A 381 42.14 -14.32 -4.68
C THR A 381 43.09 -14.90 -5.74
N LEU A 382 43.74 -14.05 -6.53
CA LEU A 382 44.79 -14.44 -7.47
C LEU A 382 45.94 -15.09 -6.69
N GLN A 383 45.82 -16.38 -6.39
CA GLN A 383 46.97 -17.23 -6.12
C GLN A 383 47.43 -17.79 -7.45
N SER A 384 48.44 -17.14 -8.00
CA SER A 384 49.36 -17.74 -8.94
C SER A 384 49.93 -19.03 -8.33
N SER A 385 49.56 -20.19 -8.87
CA SER A 385 50.52 -21.24 -9.25
C SER A 385 49.83 -22.50 -9.80
N SER A 386 50.10 -22.77 -11.07
CA SER A 386 50.34 -24.08 -11.72
C SER A 386 49.38 -25.27 -11.51
N THR A 387 48.77 -25.65 -12.64
CA THR A 387 48.68 -27.02 -13.20
C THR A 387 48.13 -28.14 -12.31
N SER A 388 46.89 -28.58 -12.60
CA SER A 388 46.58 -29.96 -13.04
C SER A 388 45.06 -30.17 -13.13
N THR A 389 44.66 -30.82 -14.22
CA THR A 389 43.30 -31.18 -14.61
C THR A 389 42.73 -32.27 -13.69
N SER A 390 41.57 -32.03 -13.07
CA SER A 390 40.73 -33.08 -12.49
C SER A 390 39.27 -32.64 -12.48
N THR A 391 38.45 -33.38 -13.22
CA THR A 391 36.99 -33.27 -13.29
C THR A 391 36.33 -33.98 -12.11
N LEU A 392 35.61 -33.27 -11.23
CA LEU A 392 34.48 -33.79 -10.41
C LEU A 392 33.72 -32.61 -9.70
N PRO A 393 32.53 -32.86 -9.11
CA PRO A 393 31.24 -32.29 -9.49
C PRO A 393 31.01 -30.82 -9.06
N SER A 394 30.06 -30.15 -9.72
CA SER A 394 29.61 -28.79 -9.43
C SER A 394 29.05 -28.62 -8.01
N SER A 395 29.93 -28.40 -7.03
CA SER A 395 29.57 -27.88 -5.71
C SER A 395 29.31 -26.38 -5.87
N THR A 396 28.06 -25.95 -5.69
CA THR A 396 27.72 -24.52 -5.59
C THR A 396 28.35 -23.98 -4.30
N THR A 397 29.58 -23.46 -4.39
CA THR A 397 30.28 -22.85 -3.25
C THR A 397 29.48 -21.62 -2.83
N THR A 398 28.65 -21.76 -1.78
CA THR A 398 27.93 -20.62 -1.20
C THR A 398 28.96 -19.71 -0.59
N SER A 399 29.23 -18.59 -1.26
CA SER A 399 30.21 -17.61 -0.80
C SER A 399 29.62 -16.87 0.39
N SER A 400 30.38 -16.66 1.46
CA SER A 400 29.94 -15.88 2.61
C SER A 400 30.58 -14.50 2.58
N TYR A 401 29.80 -13.48 2.92
CA TYR A 401 30.26 -12.09 2.96
C TYR A 401 30.20 -11.59 4.40
N THR A 402 31.35 -11.17 4.94
CA THR A 402 31.48 -10.60 6.27
C THR A 402 31.63 -9.09 6.17
N PHE A 403 30.81 -8.34 6.89
CA PHE A 403 30.87 -6.88 6.88
C PHE A 403 30.73 -6.30 8.29
N PRO A 404 31.41 -5.16 8.58
CA PRO A 404 31.33 -4.46 9.85
C PRO A 404 29.92 -3.85 10.09
N PRO A 405 29.67 -3.24 11.26
CA PRO A 405 28.46 -2.48 11.51
C PRO A 405 28.19 -1.44 10.41
N CYS A 406 27.01 -1.51 9.80
CA CYS A 406 26.64 -0.69 8.66
C CYS A 406 25.12 -0.51 8.55
N THR A 407 24.70 0.44 7.71
CA THR A 407 23.31 0.55 7.27
C THR A 407 23.12 -0.25 5.99
N VAL A 408 22.22 -1.23 6.02
CA VAL A 408 21.86 -2.06 4.89
C VAL A 408 20.63 -1.49 4.18
N TYR A 409 20.74 -1.32 2.86
CA TYR A 409 19.65 -1.00 1.96
C TYR A 409 19.37 -2.21 1.05
N ILE A 410 18.26 -2.90 1.28
CA ILE A 410 17.81 -3.97 0.38
C ILE A 410 17.08 -3.32 -0.78
N ASN A 411 17.66 -3.32 -1.97
CA ASN A 411 17.07 -2.71 -3.16
C ASN A 411 15.99 -3.63 -3.73
N THR A 412 14.73 -3.27 -3.48
CA THR A 412 13.58 -4.08 -3.92
C THR A 412 13.39 -4.01 -5.43
N VAL A 413 13.62 -2.83 -6.03
CA VAL A 413 13.51 -2.63 -7.48
C VAL A 413 14.46 -3.57 -8.22
N ALA A 414 15.73 -3.63 -7.79
CA ALA A 414 16.73 -4.50 -8.39
C ALA A 414 16.39 -5.99 -8.22
N LEU A 415 15.92 -6.40 -7.04
CA LEU A 415 15.47 -7.78 -6.79
C LEU A 415 14.29 -8.18 -7.67
N HIS A 416 13.34 -7.26 -7.86
CA HIS A 416 12.10 -7.50 -8.59
C HIS A 416 12.29 -7.41 -10.12
N THR A 417 13.34 -6.75 -10.60
CA THR A 417 13.63 -6.56 -12.03
C THR A 417 14.90 -7.26 -12.52
N SER A 418 15.57 -8.04 -11.66
CA SER A 418 16.79 -8.76 -12.03
C SER A 418 16.55 -9.77 -13.16
N PRO A 419 17.22 -9.63 -14.33
CA PRO A 419 17.07 -10.58 -15.43
C PRO A 419 17.54 -12.00 -15.08
N LYS A 420 18.45 -12.14 -14.11
CA LYS A 420 18.93 -13.45 -13.61
C LYS A 420 17.80 -14.28 -12.98
N THR A 421 16.83 -13.59 -12.37
CA THR A 421 15.72 -14.24 -11.67
C THR A 421 14.47 -14.27 -12.54
N TRP A 422 14.18 -13.18 -13.24
CA TRP A 422 12.90 -12.97 -13.91
C TRP A 422 12.94 -13.22 -15.42
N GLY A 423 14.13 -13.47 -15.99
CA GLY A 423 14.32 -13.67 -17.43
C GLY A 423 14.65 -12.37 -18.18
N PRO A 424 14.86 -12.45 -19.51
CA PRO A 424 15.20 -11.29 -20.33
C PRO A 424 14.06 -10.26 -20.43
N ASP A 425 12.82 -10.67 -20.17
CA ASP A 425 11.60 -9.85 -20.19
C ASP A 425 11.29 -9.25 -18.81
N ALA A 426 12.27 -9.18 -17.89
CA ALA A 426 12.09 -8.68 -16.53
C ALA A 426 11.59 -7.24 -16.44
N LEU A 427 11.75 -6.40 -17.47
CA LEU A 427 11.23 -5.03 -17.47
C LEU A 427 9.88 -4.90 -18.18
N SER A 428 9.45 -5.94 -18.90
CA SER A 428 8.17 -5.96 -19.59
C SER A 428 7.03 -6.20 -18.61
N PHE A 429 5.89 -5.52 -18.81
CA PHE A 429 4.68 -5.73 -18.02
C PHE A 429 3.91 -6.95 -18.55
N THR A 430 4.07 -8.11 -17.90
CA THR A 430 3.44 -9.38 -18.30
C THR A 430 2.76 -10.06 -17.10
N PRO A 431 1.47 -9.75 -16.84
CA PRO A 431 0.70 -10.38 -15.76
C PRO A 431 0.58 -11.91 -15.85
N THR A 432 0.68 -12.50 -17.05
CA THR A 432 0.59 -13.97 -17.24
C THR A 432 1.79 -14.74 -16.72
N ARG A 433 2.94 -14.09 -16.42
CA ARG A 433 4.14 -14.69 -15.80
C ARG A 433 3.82 -15.50 -14.54
N TRP A 434 2.69 -15.19 -13.96
CA TRP A 434 2.27 -15.57 -12.64
C TRP A 434 1.25 -16.72 -12.62
N LEU A 435 0.86 -17.23 -13.78
CA LEU A 435 -0.08 -18.34 -13.94
C LEU A 435 0.66 -19.60 -14.41
N THR A 436 0.47 -20.75 -13.75
CA THR A 436 1.11 -22.02 -14.15
C THR A 436 0.40 -22.68 -15.34
N SER A 437 -0.87 -22.35 -15.60
CA SER A 437 -1.64 -22.78 -16.78
C SER A 437 -2.73 -21.75 -17.11
N PRO A 438 -2.96 -21.41 -18.39
CA PRO A 438 -4.06 -20.53 -18.82
C PRO A 438 -5.45 -21.18 -18.72
N GLN A 439 -5.55 -22.48 -18.39
CA GLN A 439 -6.80 -23.24 -18.29
C GLN A 439 -6.88 -24.02 -16.97
N PRO A 440 -8.02 -24.01 -16.26
CA PRO A 440 -8.24 -24.85 -15.09
C PRO A 440 -8.28 -26.32 -15.50
N SER A 441 -7.30 -27.11 -15.06
CA SER A 441 -7.31 -28.56 -15.22
C SER A 441 -8.39 -29.18 -14.30
N PRO A 442 -9.31 -30.01 -14.81
CA PRO A 442 -10.44 -30.55 -14.03
C PRO A 442 -10.07 -31.58 -12.94
N SER A 443 -8.78 -31.81 -12.68
CA SER A 443 -8.29 -32.91 -11.83
C SER A 443 -7.57 -32.49 -10.54
N SER A 444 -7.53 -31.19 -10.18
CA SER A 444 -6.94 -30.76 -8.89
C SER A 444 -8.03 -30.48 -7.87
N SER A 445 -8.05 -31.25 -6.78
CA SER A 445 -8.93 -31.11 -5.61
C SER A 445 -8.66 -29.86 -4.75
N SER A 446 -7.92 -28.88 -5.28
CA SER A 446 -7.69 -27.58 -4.64
C SER A 446 -8.43 -26.50 -5.46
N PRO A 447 -9.27 -25.65 -4.84
CA PRO A 447 -10.08 -24.65 -5.53
C PRO A 447 -9.26 -23.45 -6.06
N GLN A 448 -7.95 -23.58 -6.22
CA GLN A 448 -7.06 -22.52 -6.69
C GLN A 448 -6.18 -23.08 -7.82
N PRO A 449 -6.09 -22.42 -8.99
CA PRO A 449 -5.19 -22.86 -10.05
C PRO A 449 -3.75 -22.87 -9.54
N PRO A 450 -2.88 -23.78 -10.01
CA PRO A 450 -1.50 -23.84 -9.58
C PRO A 450 -0.81 -22.50 -9.88
N HIS A 451 -0.14 -21.92 -8.88
CA HIS A 451 0.55 -20.64 -8.97
C HIS A 451 2.06 -20.84 -8.70
N ILE A 452 2.94 -20.53 -9.66
CA ILE A 452 4.41 -20.32 -9.52
C ILE A 452 4.85 -19.41 -8.34
N GLN A 453 5.15 -19.93 -7.15
CA GLN A 453 5.71 -19.10 -6.08
C GLN A 453 7.15 -18.67 -6.44
N PRO A 454 7.48 -17.35 -6.47
CA PRO A 454 8.84 -16.92 -6.81
C PRO A 454 9.83 -17.38 -5.73
N PRO A 455 11.11 -17.59 -6.08
CA PRO A 455 12.13 -17.98 -5.10
C PRO A 455 12.18 -17.02 -3.91
N ARG A 456 12.58 -17.51 -2.73
CA ARG A 456 12.62 -16.68 -1.52
C ARG A 456 13.58 -15.50 -1.72
N GLY A 457 13.14 -14.31 -1.28
CA GLY A 457 13.95 -13.09 -1.33
C GLY A 457 13.99 -12.38 -2.68
N THR A 458 13.33 -12.90 -3.73
CA THR A 458 13.29 -12.26 -5.05
C THR A 458 12.12 -11.30 -5.25
N PHE A 459 11.04 -11.52 -4.49
CA PHE A 459 9.83 -10.70 -4.55
C PHE A 459 9.42 -10.30 -3.12
N LEU A 460 9.45 -8.99 -2.84
CA LEU A 460 9.37 -8.40 -1.49
C LEU A 460 8.43 -7.18 -1.37
N PRO A 461 7.23 -7.16 -2.01
CA PRO A 461 6.33 -6.00 -1.96
C PRO A 461 5.82 -5.65 -0.55
N TRP A 462 5.66 -6.64 0.34
CA TRP A 462 5.26 -6.43 1.75
C TRP A 462 6.40 -6.70 2.74
N SER A 463 7.66 -6.61 2.28
CA SER A 463 8.81 -7.19 2.99
C SER A 463 8.65 -8.71 3.16
N SER A 464 9.55 -9.33 3.91
CA SER A 464 9.47 -10.73 4.34
C SER A 464 9.90 -10.85 5.81
N GLY A 465 9.75 -12.05 6.38
CA GLY A 465 10.17 -12.37 7.74
C GLY A 465 9.24 -11.80 8.83
N PRO A 466 9.73 -11.67 10.07
CA PRO A 466 8.92 -11.25 11.22
C PRO A 466 8.28 -9.86 11.07
N ARG A 467 8.90 -8.98 10.28
CA ARG A 467 8.43 -7.61 10.01
C ARG A 467 7.61 -7.48 8.71
N THR A 468 6.99 -8.57 8.24
CA THR A 468 6.08 -8.52 7.08
C THR A 468 4.91 -7.57 7.36
N CYS A 469 4.49 -6.83 6.33
CA CYS A 469 3.44 -5.82 6.42
C CYS A 469 2.15 -6.43 7.01
N PRO A 470 1.61 -5.86 8.10
CA PRO A 470 0.36 -6.35 8.68
C PRO A 470 -0.86 -6.00 7.81
N GLY A 471 -0.79 -4.91 7.04
CA GLY A 471 -1.88 -4.47 6.14
C GLY A 471 -1.93 -5.20 4.80
N GLN A 472 -1.15 -6.27 4.61
CA GLN A 472 -1.04 -6.97 3.33
C GLN A 472 -2.41 -7.41 2.79
N LYS A 473 -3.24 -8.06 3.61
CA LYS A 473 -4.55 -8.56 3.18
C LYS A 473 -5.54 -7.43 2.91
N MET A 474 -5.56 -6.39 3.75
CA MET A 474 -6.42 -5.22 3.54
C MET A 474 -6.13 -4.54 2.20
N ALA A 475 -4.85 -4.23 1.92
CA ALA A 475 -4.44 -3.59 0.67
C ALA A 475 -4.79 -4.44 -0.56
N GLN A 476 -4.72 -5.77 -0.43
CA GLN A 476 -5.18 -6.68 -1.48
C GLN A 476 -6.68 -6.54 -1.73
N VAL A 477 -7.50 -6.58 -0.67
CA VAL A 477 -8.95 -6.48 -0.85
C VAL A 477 -9.33 -5.17 -1.50
N GLU A 478 -8.79 -4.06 -0.99
CA GLU A 478 -9.01 -2.73 -1.53
C GLU A 478 -8.65 -2.66 -3.02
N PHE A 479 -7.41 -3.00 -3.40
CA PHE A 479 -6.98 -2.81 -4.77
C PHE A 479 -7.74 -3.69 -5.77
N VAL A 480 -8.02 -4.97 -5.48
CA VAL A 480 -8.81 -5.83 -6.40
C VAL A 480 -10.23 -5.33 -6.51
N THR A 481 -10.81 -4.85 -5.41
CA THR A 481 -12.18 -4.30 -5.45
C THR A 481 -12.23 -3.06 -6.32
N VAL A 482 -11.26 -2.14 -6.20
CA VAL A 482 -11.17 -0.97 -7.09
C VAL A 482 -11.06 -1.43 -8.55
N LEU A 483 -10.10 -2.29 -8.90
CA LEU A 483 -9.97 -2.74 -10.29
C LEU A 483 -11.23 -3.44 -10.80
N ALA A 484 -11.83 -4.32 -10.00
CA ALA A 484 -13.05 -5.03 -10.37
C ALA A 484 -14.19 -4.06 -10.63
N THR A 485 -14.44 -3.11 -9.74
CA THR A 485 -15.50 -2.11 -9.91
C THR A 485 -15.26 -1.21 -11.12
N LEU A 486 -14.03 -0.71 -11.30
CA LEU A 486 -13.69 0.22 -12.37
C LEU A 486 -13.77 -0.46 -13.74
N PHE A 487 -13.13 -1.61 -13.91
CA PHE A 487 -13.03 -2.28 -15.21
C PHE A 487 -14.26 -3.13 -15.56
N HIS A 488 -15.09 -3.48 -14.59
CA HIS A 488 -16.40 -4.06 -14.88
C HIS A 488 -17.34 -3.03 -15.51
N LYS A 489 -17.30 -1.76 -15.08
CA LYS A 489 -18.19 -0.68 -15.56
C LYS A 489 -17.60 0.17 -16.69
N CYS A 490 -16.27 0.24 -16.80
CA CYS A 490 -15.60 1.15 -17.74
C CYS A 490 -14.42 0.51 -18.46
N THR A 491 -14.13 1.08 -19.63
CA THR A 491 -12.90 0.90 -20.40
C THR A 491 -12.10 2.19 -20.34
N VAL A 492 -10.78 2.08 -20.22
CA VAL A 492 -9.86 3.22 -20.06
C VAL A 492 -8.84 3.24 -21.19
N GLU A 493 -8.67 4.40 -21.80
CA GLU A 493 -7.74 4.61 -22.92
C GLU A 493 -6.86 5.84 -22.71
N PRO A 494 -5.61 5.84 -23.23
CA PRO A 494 -4.75 7.01 -23.21
C PRO A 494 -5.29 8.09 -24.15
N VAL A 495 -5.28 9.33 -23.70
CA VAL A 495 -5.67 10.46 -24.55
C VAL A 495 -4.49 10.84 -25.47
N PRO A 496 -4.67 10.88 -26.80
CA PRO A 496 -3.66 11.39 -27.73
C PRO A 496 -3.34 12.86 -27.43
N GLU A 497 -2.10 13.27 -27.67
CA GLU A 497 -1.72 14.68 -27.53
C GLU A 497 -2.41 15.52 -28.60
N VAL A 498 -2.91 16.67 -28.16
CA VAL A 498 -3.55 17.68 -28.99
C VAL A 498 -2.60 18.87 -28.96
N ASP A 499 -2.28 19.45 -30.12
CA ASP A 499 -1.43 20.64 -30.18
C ASP A 499 -2.05 21.83 -29.44
N GLU A 500 -1.28 22.90 -29.19
CA GLU A 500 -1.77 24.13 -28.52
C GLU A 500 -2.97 24.77 -29.23
N SER A 501 -3.26 24.36 -30.47
CA SER A 501 -4.39 24.79 -31.29
C SER A 501 -5.61 23.87 -31.22
N GLY A 502 -5.57 22.79 -30.42
CA GLY A 502 -6.70 21.87 -30.26
C GLY A 502 -6.86 20.85 -31.39
N ASN A 503 -5.89 20.72 -32.30
CA ASN A 503 -5.86 19.69 -33.32
C ASN A 503 -5.01 18.49 -32.87
N THR A 504 -5.55 17.28 -33.03
CA THR A 504 -4.73 16.05 -33.02
C THR A 504 -3.68 16.23 -34.10
N GLN A 505 -2.38 16.00 -33.82
CA GLN A 505 -1.30 16.19 -34.80
C GLN A 505 -1.75 15.70 -36.19
N ALA A 506 -1.99 16.65 -37.10
CA ALA A 506 -2.79 16.46 -38.32
C ALA A 506 -2.14 15.56 -39.40
N LYS A 507 -1.16 14.73 -39.02
CA LYS A 507 -0.35 13.90 -39.93
C LYS A 507 -0.10 12.46 -39.46
N THR A 508 -0.67 12.02 -38.34
CA THR A 508 -0.47 10.65 -37.84
C THR A 508 -1.72 9.80 -37.98
N THR A 509 -1.56 8.54 -38.45
CA THR A 509 -2.65 7.57 -38.45
C THR A 509 -3.14 7.29 -37.00
N PRO A 510 -4.40 6.87 -36.80
CA PRO A 510 -4.95 6.60 -35.47
C PRO A 510 -4.11 5.61 -34.65
N GLU A 511 -3.52 4.62 -35.31
CA GLU A 511 -2.65 3.62 -34.70
C GLU A 511 -1.34 4.22 -34.17
N VAL A 512 -0.72 5.13 -34.94
CA VAL A 512 0.50 5.83 -34.52
C VAL A 512 0.21 6.77 -33.35
N ALA A 513 -0.93 7.48 -33.41
CA ALA A 513 -1.36 8.36 -32.31
C ALA A 513 -1.63 7.56 -31.01
N ALA A 514 -2.24 6.38 -31.11
CA ALA A 514 -2.44 5.49 -29.96
C ALA A 514 -1.11 4.95 -29.41
N ALA A 515 -0.16 4.57 -30.27
CA ALA A 515 1.16 4.12 -29.85
C ALA A 515 1.97 5.23 -29.16
N GLN A 516 1.90 6.48 -29.65
CA GLN A 516 2.52 7.64 -29.01
C GLN A 516 1.88 7.95 -27.65
N ALA A 517 0.55 7.92 -27.57
CA ALA A 517 -0.17 8.15 -26.31
C ALA A 517 0.17 7.09 -25.26
N ARG A 518 0.32 5.82 -25.68
CA ARG A 518 0.81 4.71 -24.86
C ARG A 518 2.23 4.97 -24.37
N GLN A 519 3.16 5.27 -25.26
CA GLN A 519 4.56 5.51 -24.88
C GLN A 519 4.67 6.66 -23.87
N ARG A 520 3.92 7.75 -24.08
CA ARG A 520 3.84 8.87 -23.13
C ARG A 520 3.41 8.44 -21.73
N LEU A 521 2.38 7.60 -21.62
CA LEU A 521 1.98 7.08 -20.30
C LEU A 521 3.08 6.24 -19.66
N LEU A 522 3.78 5.40 -20.43
CA LEU A 522 4.90 4.62 -19.93
C LEU A 522 6.05 5.51 -19.46
N ASP A 523 6.38 6.56 -20.22
CA ASP A 523 7.42 7.53 -19.84
C ASP A 523 7.04 8.26 -18.54
N LEU A 524 5.76 8.62 -18.36
CA LEU A 524 5.26 9.20 -17.11
C LEU A 524 5.36 8.21 -15.92
N THR A 525 5.17 6.91 -16.15
CA THR A 525 5.40 5.92 -15.08
C THR A 525 6.86 5.77 -14.70
N GLN A 526 7.79 5.95 -15.65
CA GLN A 526 9.23 5.92 -15.41
C GLN A 526 9.75 7.22 -14.77
N ASP A 527 9.09 8.35 -15.02
CA ASP A 527 9.33 9.64 -14.38
C ASP A 527 8.77 9.65 -12.94
N SER A 528 9.37 8.81 -12.10
CA SER A 528 8.95 8.56 -10.71
C SER A 528 10.10 8.74 -9.74
N GLN A 529 9.80 9.26 -8.54
CA GLN A 529 10.77 9.42 -7.47
C GLN A 529 10.24 8.88 -6.13
N PRO A 530 11.10 8.29 -5.30
CA PRO A 530 10.72 7.95 -3.93
C PRO A 530 10.63 9.22 -3.09
N ARG A 531 9.42 9.59 -2.65
CA ARG A 531 9.20 10.52 -1.54
C ARG A 531 9.14 9.69 -0.25
N LEU A 532 7.96 9.56 0.35
CA LEU A 532 7.72 8.45 1.29
C LEU A 532 7.57 7.12 0.54
N THR A 533 6.80 7.13 -0.54
CA THR A 533 6.62 6.00 -1.46
C THR A 533 6.98 6.42 -2.89
N LEU A 534 7.14 5.45 -3.78
CA LEU A 534 7.39 5.68 -5.20
C LEU A 534 6.18 6.38 -5.84
N GLN A 535 6.37 7.61 -6.30
CA GLN A 535 5.32 8.44 -6.87
C GLN A 535 5.74 9.00 -8.22
N MET A 536 4.80 9.07 -9.17
CA MET A 536 5.00 9.77 -10.43
C MET A 536 5.21 11.27 -10.15
N ASN A 537 6.18 11.90 -10.82
CA ASN A 537 6.48 13.31 -10.63
C ASN A 537 5.36 14.21 -11.14
N ARG A 538 4.70 13.78 -12.23
CA ARG A 538 3.67 14.56 -12.94
C ARG A 538 2.37 13.78 -13.07
N PRO A 539 1.67 13.49 -11.95
CA PRO A 539 0.45 12.69 -11.97
C PRO A 539 -0.71 13.39 -12.73
N LYS A 540 -0.65 14.73 -12.86
CA LYS A 540 -1.63 15.52 -13.61
C LYS A 540 -1.52 15.36 -15.13
N ASP A 541 -0.36 14.90 -15.63
CA ASP A 541 -0.12 14.69 -17.06
C ASP A 541 -0.70 13.34 -17.53
N VAL A 542 -1.12 12.49 -16.59
CA VAL A 542 -1.84 11.24 -16.85
C VAL A 542 -3.28 11.56 -17.23
N ARG A 543 -3.48 11.89 -18.51
CA ARG A 543 -4.80 12.12 -19.11
C ARG A 543 -5.36 10.82 -19.66
N LEU A 544 -6.52 10.43 -19.13
CA LEU A 544 -7.20 9.18 -19.45
C LEU A 544 -8.63 9.45 -19.92
N ARG A 545 -9.07 8.69 -20.93
CA ARG A 545 -10.44 8.66 -21.40
C ARG A 545 -11.13 7.44 -20.78
N TRP A 546 -12.28 7.68 -20.15
CA TRP A 546 -13.13 6.67 -19.53
C TRP A 546 -14.39 6.51 -20.36
N THR A 547 -14.68 5.28 -20.79
CA THR A 547 -15.86 4.94 -21.59
C THR A 547 -16.68 3.90 -20.83
N ARG A 548 -17.99 4.10 -20.66
CA ARG A 548 -18.87 3.10 -20.05
C ARG A 548 -18.95 1.85 -20.94
N ARG A 549 -18.84 0.66 -20.33
CA ARG A 549 -18.95 -0.64 -21.01
C ARG A 549 -20.38 -1.07 -21.22
#